data_AF-A0A1G5UTC5-F1
#
_entry.id   AF-A0A1G5UTC5-F1
#
_cell.length_a   1.000
_cell.length_b   1.000
_cell.length_c   1.000
_cell.angle_alpha   90.00
_cell.angle_beta   90.00
_cell.angle_gamma   90.00
#
_symmetry.space_group_name_H-M   'P 1'
#
loop_
_entity.id
_entity.type
_entity.pdbx_description
1 polymer ?
#
loop_
_entity_poly.entity_id
_entity_poly.type
_entity_poly.pdbx_seq_one_letter_code
_entity_poly.pdbx_strand_id
1 'polypeptide(L)'
;MLGRDEGIAPTHWSFGQLCSLVGAPSGDLRELPAPLAGINLQHGLLNHRAELMKTLETEDGRTELRAVTGPDYGRIWDHELVEAVMKIADGGTGDTRWKVPGLLDWSTMMHNPSVSRTTTPAVSRHTSSPAFDAPAP
;
A
#
# COMPACT_ATOMS: atom_id res chain seq x y z
N MET A 1 11.04 -19.67 -20.59
CA MET A 1 10.06 -18.63 -20.21
C MET A 1 9.71 -17.88 -21.48
N LEU A 2 8.50 -18.05 -22.00
CA LEU A 2 8.04 -17.33 -23.20
C LEU A 2 7.82 -15.87 -22.80
N GLY A 3 8.49 -14.95 -23.50
CA GLY A 3 8.29 -13.51 -23.32
C GLY A 3 6.89 -13.12 -23.78
N ARG A 4 6.29 -12.18 -23.07
CA ARG A 4 5.00 -11.59 -23.44
C ARG A 4 5.20 -10.75 -24.72
N ASP A 5 4.29 -10.85 -25.69
CA ASP A 5 4.33 -10.02 -26.91
C ASP A 5 3.99 -8.55 -26.63
N GLU A 6 3.29 -8.30 -25.52
CA GLU A 6 2.84 -6.95 -25.15
C GLU A 6 3.86 -6.24 -24.27
N GLY A 7 4.20 -5.01 -24.64
CA GLY A 7 5.23 -4.21 -23.97
C GLY A 7 4.76 -3.65 -22.64
N ILE A 8 5.47 -3.98 -21.56
CA ILE A 8 5.21 -3.43 -20.22
C ILE A 8 5.87 -2.07 -20.04
N ALA A 9 5.11 -1.08 -19.54
CA ALA A 9 5.63 0.26 -19.28
C ALA A 9 6.07 0.41 -17.83
N PRO A 10 7.34 0.76 -17.54
CA PRO A 10 7.73 1.09 -16.19
C PRO A 10 7.17 2.45 -15.75
N THR A 11 6.64 2.50 -14.53
CA THR A 11 6.40 3.76 -13.82
C THR A 11 7.71 4.48 -13.51
N HIS A 12 7.65 5.76 -13.13
CA HIS A 12 8.83 6.52 -12.71
C HIS A 12 9.61 5.82 -11.57
N TRP A 13 8.90 5.15 -10.67
CA TRP A 13 9.47 4.39 -9.55
C TRP A 13 10.16 3.11 -10.02
N SER A 14 9.45 2.23 -10.74
CA SER A 14 10.01 0.94 -11.19
C SER A 14 11.13 1.13 -12.21
N PHE A 15 11.11 2.20 -13.01
CA PHE A 15 12.23 2.59 -13.85
C PHE A 15 13.51 2.84 -13.03
N GLY A 16 13.38 3.56 -11.91
CA GLY A 16 14.51 3.77 -10.99
C GLY A 16 15.02 2.48 -10.37
N GLN A 17 14.12 1.53 -10.08
CA GLN A 17 14.49 0.21 -9.57
C GLN A 17 15.26 -0.62 -10.61
N LEU A 18 14.81 -0.62 -11.87
CA LEU A 18 15.52 -1.26 -12.97
C LEU A 18 16.92 -0.67 -13.19
N CYS A 19 17.04 0.66 -13.16
CA CYS A 19 18.34 1.33 -13.26
C CYS A 19 19.26 0.92 -12.11
N SER A 20 18.74 0.87 -10.88
CA SER A 20 19.51 0.48 -9.70
C SER A 20 20.01 -0.97 -9.80
N LEU A 21 19.21 -1.87 -10.37
CA LEU A 21 19.59 -3.26 -10.61
C LEU A 21 20.85 -3.34 -11.48
N VAL A 22 20.90 -2.55 -12.56
CA VAL A 22 22.02 -2.60 -13.52
C VAL A 22 23.14 -1.60 -13.21
N GLY A 23 23.09 -0.93 -12.06
CA GLY A 23 24.07 0.08 -11.66
C GLY A 23 24.05 1.35 -12.51
N ALA A 24 22.93 1.66 -13.18
CA ALA A 24 22.79 2.82 -14.06
C ALA A 24 22.24 4.06 -13.33
N PRO A 25 22.68 5.28 -13.71
CA PRO A 25 22.14 6.52 -13.17
C PRO A 25 20.74 6.79 -13.72
N SER A 26 19.72 6.63 -12.87
CA SER A 26 18.33 6.80 -13.29
C SER A 26 17.94 8.23 -13.64
N GLY A 27 18.67 9.24 -13.15
CA GLY A 27 18.45 10.65 -13.52
C GLY A 27 18.77 10.87 -15.00
N ASP A 28 20.01 10.59 -15.39
CA ASP A 28 20.50 10.75 -16.75
C ASP A 28 19.65 9.96 -17.76
N LEU A 29 19.29 8.71 -17.45
CA LEU A 29 18.48 7.90 -18.35
C LEU A 29 17.05 8.44 -18.55
N ARG A 30 16.50 9.24 -17.62
CA ARG A 30 15.20 9.90 -17.79
C ARG A 30 15.27 11.11 -18.72
N GLU A 31 16.43 11.73 -18.83
CA GLU A 31 16.64 12.89 -19.72
C GLU A 31 16.90 12.47 -21.17
N LEU A 32 17.32 11.22 -21.38
CA LEU A 32 17.52 10.68 -22.72
C LEU A 32 16.17 10.51 -23.46
N PRO A 33 16.18 10.63 -24.80
CA PRO A 33 15.10 10.13 -25.63
C PRO A 33 14.75 8.69 -25.29
N ALA A 34 13.45 8.38 -25.20
CA ALA A 34 12.97 7.08 -24.76
C ALA A 34 13.64 5.86 -25.44
N PRO A 35 13.94 5.87 -26.76
CA PRO A 35 14.66 4.77 -27.40
C PRO A 35 16.07 4.56 -26.85
N LEU A 36 16.81 5.64 -26.57
CA LEU A 36 18.18 5.55 -26.02
C LEU A 36 18.17 5.06 -24.57
N ALA A 37 17.24 5.57 -23.76
CA ALA A 37 17.03 5.08 -22.40
C ALA A 37 16.72 3.58 -22.40
N GLY A 38 15.83 3.14 -23.29
CA GLY A 38 15.46 1.73 -23.44
C GLY A 38 16.63 0.84 -23.85
N ILE A 39 17.42 1.24 -24.86
CA ILE A 39 18.58 0.46 -25.34
C ILE A 39 19.65 0.35 -24.24
N ASN A 40 19.96 1.45 -23.54
CA ASN A 40 20.93 1.43 -22.45
C ASN A 40 20.49 0.51 -21.31
N LEU A 41 19.20 0.58 -20.94
CA LEU A 41 18.64 -0.27 -19.90
C LEU A 41 18.63 -1.74 -20.32
N GLN A 42 18.24 -2.03 -21.56
CA GLN A 42 18.26 -3.38 -22.13
C GLN A 42 19.67 -3.96 -22.12
N HIS A 43 20.68 -3.17 -22.50
CA HIS A 43 22.08 -3.58 -22.44
C HIS A 43 22.50 -3.94 -21.01
N GLY A 44 22.14 -3.12 -20.02
CA GLY A 44 22.40 -3.42 -18.62
C GLY A 44 21.74 -4.72 -18.16
N LEU A 45 20.45 -4.91 -18.49
CA LEU A 45 19.65 -6.07 -18.05
C LEU A 45 20.13 -7.39 -18.68
N LEU A 46 20.51 -7.39 -19.96
CA LEU A 46 21.02 -8.58 -20.66
C LEU A 46 22.39 -9.03 -20.12
N ASN A 47 23.21 -8.08 -19.66
CA ASN A 47 24.55 -8.36 -19.13
C ASN A 47 24.58 -8.56 -17.61
N HIS A 48 23.47 -8.26 -16.92
CA HIS A 48 23.36 -8.51 -15.49
C HIS A 48 23.21 -10.02 -15.25
N ARG A 49 24.02 -10.60 -14.34
CA ARG A 49 23.82 -11.98 -13.90
C ARG A 49 22.45 -12.08 -13.27
N ALA A 50 21.60 -12.97 -13.78
CA ALA A 50 20.20 -13.07 -13.40
C ALA A 50 20.04 -13.26 -11.88
N GLU A 51 19.70 -12.18 -11.19
CA GLU A 51 19.04 -12.27 -9.89
C GLU A 51 17.57 -12.63 -10.15
N LEU A 52 17.03 -13.54 -9.34
CA LEU A 52 15.59 -13.76 -9.31
C LEU A 52 14.91 -12.46 -8.88
N MET A 53 14.30 -11.75 -9.82
CA MET A 53 13.53 -10.55 -9.55
C MET A 53 12.04 -10.85 -9.52
N LYS A 54 11.33 -10.19 -8.61
CA LYS A 54 9.88 -10.19 -8.53
C LYS A 54 9.35 -8.90 -9.12
N THR A 55 8.37 -9.00 -10.02
CA THR A 55 7.67 -7.86 -10.61
C THR A 55 6.29 -7.72 -9.99
N LEU A 56 5.86 -6.47 -9.77
CA LEU A 56 4.46 -6.14 -9.48
C LEU A 56 3.94 -5.33 -10.66
N GLU A 57 2.87 -5.83 -11.26
CA GLU A 57 2.29 -5.31 -12.49
C GLU A 57 0.83 -4.93 -12.25
N THR A 58 0.30 -4.01 -13.04
CA THR A 58 -1.13 -3.67 -13.05
C THR A 58 -1.61 -3.61 -14.49
N GLU A 59 -2.84 -4.04 -14.71
CA GLU A 59 -3.47 -4.12 -16.03
C GLU A 59 -4.68 -3.18 -16.06
N ASP A 60 -4.43 -1.87 -16.14
CA ASP A 60 -5.46 -0.83 -16.31
C ASP A 60 -5.32 -0.18 -17.69
N GLY A 61 -5.72 -0.91 -18.73
CA GLY A 61 -5.68 -0.48 -20.14
C GLY A 61 -4.32 -0.63 -20.81
N ARG A 62 -3.22 -0.32 -20.12
CA ARG A 62 -1.85 -0.71 -20.51
C ARG A 62 -1.18 -1.41 -19.33
N THR A 63 -0.48 -2.51 -19.61
CA THR A 63 0.31 -3.19 -18.57
C THR A 63 1.42 -2.26 -18.08
N GLU A 64 1.35 -1.88 -16.81
CA GLU A 64 2.35 -1.06 -16.15
C GLU A 64 3.13 -1.89 -15.13
N LEU A 65 4.45 -1.72 -15.13
CA LEU A 65 5.33 -2.26 -14.12
C LEU A 65 5.38 -1.28 -12.95
N ARG A 66 4.78 -1.63 -11.81
CA ARG A 66 4.72 -0.77 -10.63
C ARG A 66 5.91 -0.96 -9.70
N ALA A 67 6.45 -2.17 -9.62
CA ALA A 67 7.66 -2.43 -8.85
C ALA A 67 8.52 -3.55 -9.45
N VAL A 68 9.82 -3.44 -9.25
CA VAL A 68 10.81 -4.50 -9.45
C VAL A 68 11.60 -4.66 -8.16
N THR A 69 11.65 -5.88 -7.65
CA THR A 69 12.23 -6.18 -6.34
C THR A 69 13.11 -7.41 -6.41
N GLY A 70 14.05 -7.54 -5.48
CA GLY A 70 14.95 -8.68 -5.38
C GLY A 70 14.25 -9.95 -4.85
N PRO A 71 14.98 -11.06 -4.71
CA PRO A 71 14.41 -12.33 -4.28
C PRO A 71 13.86 -12.27 -2.84
N ASP A 72 14.54 -11.53 -1.97
CA ASP A 72 14.25 -11.47 -0.53
C ASP A 72 13.15 -10.46 -0.15
N TYR A 73 12.73 -9.61 -1.09
CA TYR A 73 11.72 -8.58 -0.83
C TYR A 73 10.60 -8.66 -1.86
N GLY A 74 9.36 -8.86 -1.40
CA GLY A 74 8.18 -8.90 -2.27
C GLY A 74 7.29 -7.68 -2.07
N ARG A 75 6.50 -7.35 -3.10
CA ARG A 75 5.39 -6.39 -3.02
C ARG A 75 4.09 -7.13 -3.33
N ILE A 76 3.06 -6.88 -2.54
CA ILE A 76 1.70 -7.40 -2.68
C ILE A 76 0.74 -6.23 -2.55
N TRP A 77 -0.46 -6.33 -3.13
CA TRP A 77 -1.45 -5.29 -2.98
C TRP A 77 -2.04 -5.28 -1.56
N ASP A 78 -2.25 -4.08 -1.00
CA ASP A 78 -2.80 -3.94 0.36
C ASP A 78 -4.15 -4.64 0.50
N HIS A 79 -5.00 -4.60 -0.54
CA HIS A 79 -6.30 -5.26 -0.50
C HIS A 79 -6.20 -6.79 -0.46
N GLU A 80 -5.24 -7.40 -1.17
CA GLU A 80 -5.00 -8.85 -1.11
C GLU A 80 -4.49 -9.26 0.28
N LEU A 81 -3.60 -8.45 0.86
CA LEU A 81 -3.12 -8.66 2.22
C LEU A 81 -4.26 -8.55 3.23
N VAL A 82 -5.08 -7.50 3.15
CA VAL A 82 -6.24 -7.29 4.03
C VAL A 82 -7.27 -8.40 3.87
N GLU A 83 -7.56 -8.83 2.64
CA GLU A 83 -8.48 -9.94 2.38
C GLU A 83 -7.97 -11.25 2.99
N ALA A 84 -6.69 -11.57 2.83
CA ALA A 84 -6.07 -12.75 3.43
C ALA A 84 -6.13 -12.70 4.97
N VAL A 85 -5.83 -11.54 5.56
CA VAL A 85 -5.95 -11.33 7.02
C VAL A 85 -7.40 -11.48 7.48
N MET A 86 -8.37 -10.93 6.74
CA MET A 86 -9.79 -11.04 7.09
C MET A 86 -10.30 -12.48 7.05
N LYS A 87 -9.82 -13.30 6.10
CA LYS A 87 -10.11 -14.75 6.04
C LYS A 87 -9.57 -15.50 7.28
N ILE A 88 -8.38 -15.15 7.75
CA ILE A 88 -7.76 -15.77 8.93
C ILE A 88 -8.43 -15.31 10.23
N ALA A 89 -8.78 -14.02 10.32
CA ALA A 89 -9.30 -13.42 11.53
C ALA A 89 -10.82 -13.57 11.69
N ASP A 90 -11.53 -14.16 10.72
CA ASP A 90 -12.99 -14.33 10.69
C ASP A 90 -13.73 -13.02 11.04
N GLY A 91 -13.38 -11.96 10.31
CA GLY A 91 -13.97 -10.62 10.54
C GLY A 91 -13.63 -10.00 11.91
N GLY A 92 -12.69 -10.58 12.66
CA GLY A 92 -12.29 -10.13 14.00
C GLY A 92 -13.31 -10.43 15.09
N THR A 93 -14.32 -11.27 14.79
CA THR A 93 -15.42 -11.66 15.69
C THR A 93 -15.41 -13.16 16.01
N GLY A 94 -14.67 -13.97 15.26
CA GLY A 94 -14.52 -15.41 15.52
C GLY A 94 -13.61 -15.72 16.70
N ASP A 95 -13.54 -17.00 17.09
CA ASP A 95 -12.64 -17.48 18.16
C ASP A 95 -11.21 -17.70 17.64
N THR A 96 -10.67 -16.67 17.00
CA THR A 96 -9.28 -16.65 16.53
C THR A 96 -8.44 -15.85 17.53
N ARG A 97 -7.11 -15.95 17.44
CA ARG A 97 -6.20 -15.09 18.21
C ARG A 97 -6.25 -13.61 17.76
N TRP A 98 -6.87 -13.31 16.62
CA TRP A 98 -6.95 -11.98 16.03
C TRP A 98 -8.35 -11.39 16.25
N LYS A 99 -8.48 -10.47 17.22
CA LYS A 99 -9.75 -9.80 17.55
C LYS A 99 -9.64 -8.30 17.36
N VAL A 100 -10.72 -7.67 16.90
CA VAL A 100 -10.81 -6.21 16.91
C VAL A 100 -10.84 -5.77 18.37
N PRO A 101 -10.01 -4.78 18.78
CA PRO A 101 -10.05 -4.27 20.15
C PRO A 101 -11.45 -3.77 20.51
N GLY A 102 -11.91 -4.12 21.71
CA GLY A 102 -13.18 -3.64 22.26
C GLY A 102 -13.17 -2.13 22.50
N LEU A 103 -14.35 -1.59 22.83
CA LEU A 103 -14.50 -0.19 23.21
C LEU A 103 -14.45 -0.06 24.74
N LEU A 104 -13.56 0.80 25.24
CA LEU A 104 -13.62 1.25 26.63
C LEU A 104 -14.59 2.43 26.73
N ASP A 105 -15.63 2.28 27.55
CA ASP A 105 -16.46 3.41 27.97
C ASP A 105 -15.75 4.15 29.10
N TRP A 106 -15.20 5.33 28.81
CA TRP A 106 -14.46 6.14 29.77
C TRP A 106 -15.35 6.75 30.86
N SER A 107 -16.67 6.83 30.65
CA SER A 107 -17.60 7.37 31.65
C SER A 107 -17.90 6.35 32.75
N THR A 108 -17.94 5.07 32.39
CA THR A 108 -18.21 3.95 33.31
C THR A 108 -16.96 3.15 33.64
N MET A 109 -15.83 3.42 32.98
CA MET A 109 -14.59 2.64 33.00
C MET A 109 -14.80 1.15 32.66
N MET A 110 -15.87 0.83 31.93
CA MET A 110 -16.22 -0.54 31.54
C MET A 110 -15.74 -0.86 30.14
N HIS A 111 -15.03 -1.98 29.99
CA HIS A 111 -14.56 -2.46 28.69
C HIS A 111 -15.60 -3.38 28.04
N ASN A 112 -16.06 -3.02 26.84
CA ASN A 112 -16.93 -3.84 26.01
C ASN A 112 -16.11 -4.54 24.90
N PRO A 113 -15.80 -5.84 25.04
CA PRO A 113 -15.00 -6.58 24.05
C PRO A 113 -15.77 -6.90 22.76
N SER A 114 -17.10 -6.74 22.70
CA SER A 114 -17.94 -7.20 21.60
C SER A 114 -18.59 -6.05 20.82
N VAL A 115 -17.89 -4.93 20.65
CA VAL A 115 -18.39 -3.76 19.90
C VAL A 115 -18.44 -4.01 18.39
N SER A 116 -19.44 -3.46 17.69
CA SER A 116 -19.56 -3.57 16.23
C SER A 116 -18.64 -2.59 15.50
N ARG A 117 -18.12 -2.99 14.33
CA ARG A 117 -17.03 -2.29 13.61
C ARG A 117 -17.43 -0.95 12.97
N THR A 118 -18.71 -0.64 12.85
CA THR A 118 -19.21 0.51 12.07
C THR A 118 -19.66 1.68 12.96
N THR A 119 -19.62 1.53 14.28
CA THR A 119 -20.06 2.62 15.15
C THR A 119 -18.89 3.58 15.39
N THR A 120 -18.85 4.67 14.62
CA THR A 120 -18.17 5.89 15.09
C THR A 120 -18.83 6.27 16.42
N PRO A 121 -18.10 6.25 17.55
CA PRO A 121 -18.71 6.64 18.81
C PRO A 121 -19.14 8.10 18.68
N ALA A 122 -20.44 8.35 18.88
CA ALA A 122 -20.92 9.71 19.01
C ALA A 122 -20.22 10.33 20.22
N VAL A 123 -19.24 11.19 19.97
CA VAL A 123 -18.63 11.99 21.02
C VAL A 123 -19.76 12.85 21.60
N SER A 124 -20.22 12.51 22.81
CA SER A 124 -21.10 13.40 23.56
C SER A 124 -20.23 14.58 23.99
N ARG A 125 -20.28 15.67 23.22
CA ARG A 125 -19.69 16.94 23.66
C ARG A 125 -20.46 17.36 24.91
N HIS A 126 -19.84 17.25 26.08
CA HIS A 126 -20.33 17.93 27.28
C HIS A 126 -20.22 19.44 27.05
N THR A 127 -21.26 20.07 26.50
CA THR A 127 -21.38 21.52 26.52
C THR A 127 -21.99 21.92 27.86
N SER A 128 -21.14 22.09 28.86
CA SER A 128 -21.48 22.82 30.07
C SER A 128 -20.95 24.25 29.89
N SER A 129 -21.82 25.18 29.49
CA SER A 129 -21.53 26.62 29.59
C SER A 129 -22.56 27.21 30.55
N PRO A 130 -22.16 27.84 31.67
CA PRO A 130 -23.12 28.50 32.55
C PRO A 130 -23.61 29.77 31.88
N ALA A 131 -24.94 29.90 31.75
CA ALA A 131 -25.59 31.12 31.29
C ALA A 131 -25.27 32.27 32.26
N PHE A 132 -24.68 33.35 31.74
CA PHE A 132 -24.52 34.60 32.47
C PHE A 132 -25.81 35.40 32.25
N ASP A 133 -26.59 35.57 33.32
CA ASP A 133 -27.83 36.34 33.32
C ASP A 133 -27.49 37.84 33.20
N ALA A 134 -28.08 38.54 32.23
CA ALA A 134 -27.98 39.99 32.10
C ALA A 134 -29.39 40.59 32.17
N PRO A 135 -29.64 41.61 33.01
CA PRO A 135 -30.96 42.20 33.15
C PRO A 135 -31.30 43.09 31.93
N ALA A 136 -32.56 43.00 31.50
CA ALA A 136 -33.13 43.78 30.40
C ALA A 136 -33.23 45.29 30.74
N PRO A 137 -33.19 46.18 29.71
CA PRO A 137 -33.34 47.62 29.89
C PRO A 137 -34.77 48.06 30.26
#